data_AF-A0A7U6Y4V1-F1
#
_entry.id   AF-A0A7U6Y4V1-F1
#
_cell.length_a   1.000
_cell.length_b   1.000
_cell.length_c   1.000
_cell.angle_alpha   90.00
_cell.angle_beta   90.00
_cell.angle_gamma   90.00
#
_symmetry.space_group_name_H-M   'P 1'
#
loop_
_entity.id
_entity.type
_entity.pdbx_description
1 polymer ?
#
loop_
_entity_poly.entity_id
_entity_poly.type
_entity_poly.pdbx_seq_one_letter_code
_entity_poly.pdbx_strand_id
1 'polypeptide(L)' 'MKTLSRILAFLLLAAIGGGVVFLATWDMPPPTAKVEKVIPNERFQK' A
#
# COMPACT_ATOMS: atom_id res chain seq x y z
N MET A 1 -5.56 29.84 -5.23
CA MET A 1 -4.70 29.25 -4.18
C MET A 1 -5.52 28.65 -3.04
N LYS A 2 -6.32 29.41 -2.28
CA LYS A 2 -7.05 28.91 -1.09
C LYS A 2 -8.00 27.74 -1.36
N THR A 3 -8.75 27.79 -2.47
CA THR A 3 -9.70 26.72 -2.84
C THR A 3 -8.98 25.42 -3.21
N LEU A 4 -7.90 25.51 -3.99
CA LEU A 4 -7.09 24.35 -4.39
C LEU A 4 -6.44 23.70 -3.16
N SER A 5 -5.83 24.49 -2.27
CA SER A 5 -5.26 23.98 -1.02
C SER A 5 -6.30 23.30 -0.13
N ARG A 6 -7.53 23.84 -0.08
CA ARG A 6 -8.63 23.24 0.69
C ARG A 6 -9.09 21.91 0.08
N ILE A 7 -9.20 21.83 -1.25
CA ILE A 7 -9.53 20.58 -1.96
C ILE A 7 -8.47 19.52 -1.69
N LEU A 8 -7.19 19.88 -1.80
CA LEU A 8 -6.08 18.96 -1.53
C LEU A 8 -6.07 18.48 -0.07
N ALA A 9 -6.36 19.35 0.89
CA ALA A 9 -6.47 18.97 2.29
C ALA A 9 -7.61 17.95 2.52
N PHE A 10 -8.78 18.17 1.91
CA PHE A 10 -9.89 17.21 2.00
C PHE A 10 -9.56 15.87 1.33
N LEU A 11 -8.92 15.89 0.16
CA LEU A 11 -8.47 14.67 -0.52
C LEU A 11 -7.47 13.89 0.32
N LEU A 12 -6.52 14.58 0.95
CA LEU A 12 -5.55 13.94 1.82
C LEU A 12 -6.24 13.28 3.03
N LEU A 13 -7.17 13.99 3.68
CA LEU A 13 -7.94 13.43 4.79
C LEU A 13 -8.78 12.23 4.35
N ALA A 14 -9.40 12.29 3.16
CA ALA A 14 -10.16 11.18 2.61
C ALA A 14 -9.28 9.97 2.28
N ALA A 15 -8.09 10.19 1.71
CA ALA A 15 -7.14 9.12 1.40
C ALA A 15 -6.61 8.44 2.67
N ILE A 16 -6.27 9.22 3.70
CA ILE A 16 -5.83 8.68 4.98
C ILE A 16 -6.97 7.93 5.67
N GLY A 17 -8.15 8.56 5.79
CA GLY A 17 -9.31 7.93 6.44
C GLY A 17 -9.76 6.67 5.72
N GLY A 18 -9.87 6.71 4.40
CA GLY A 18 -10.19 5.55 3.56
C GLY A 18 -9.13 4.46 3.66
N GLY A 19 -7.84 4.82 3.64
CA GLY A 19 -6.75 3.87 3.83
C GLY A 19 -6.76 3.18 5.20
N VAL A 20 -7.04 3.93 6.27
CA VAL A 20 -7.18 3.37 7.62
C VAL A 20 -8.34 2.39 7.70
N VAL A 21 -9.53 2.76 7.20
CA VAL A 21 -10.70 1.88 7.20
C VAL A 21 -10.45 0.63 6.35
N PHE A 22 -9.86 0.80 5.16
CA PHE A 22 -9.49 -0.30 4.29
C PHE A 22 -8.56 -1.27 5.01
N LEU A 23 -7.46 -0.80 5.59
CA LEU A 23 -6.50 -1.64 6.31
C LEU A 23 -7.10 -2.30 7.56
N ALA A 24 -8.00 -1.61 8.26
CA ALA A 24 -8.62 -2.13 9.48
C ALA A 24 -9.68 -3.22 9.20
N THR A 25 -10.30 -3.19 8.01
CA THR A 25 -11.41 -4.08 7.66
C THR A 25 -11.07 -5.13 6.63
N TRP A 26 -9.97 -4.94 5.88
CA TRP A 26 -9.61 -5.84 4.80
C TRP A 26 -8.95 -7.10 5.34
N ASP A 27 -9.67 -8.21 5.25
CA ASP A 27 -9.11 -9.54 5.44
C ASP A 27 -8.37 -9.97 4.18
N MET A 28 -7.04 -9.82 4.19
CA MET A 28 -6.20 -10.07 3.03
C MET A 28 -6.17 -11.59 2.74
N PRO A 29 -6.65 -12.02 1.56
CA PRO A 29 -6.68 -13.44 1.25
C PRO A 29 -5.25 -13.98 1.15
N PRO A 30 -5.03 -15.26 1.53
CA PRO A 30 -3.74 -15.88 1.32
C PRO A 30 -3.41 -15.95 -0.18
N PRO A 31 -2.11 -16.04 -0.55
CA PRO A 31 -1.70 -16.26 -1.93
C PRO A 31 -2.40 -17.49 -2.54
N THR A 32 -3.05 -17.32 -3.68
CA THR A 32 -3.79 -18.39 -4.37
C THR A 32 -2.88 -19.35 -5.15
N ALA A 33 -1.61 -18.97 -5.33
CA ALA A 33 -0.61 -19.76 -6.00
C ALA A 33 0.74 -19.68 -5.26
N LYS A 34 1.52 -20.75 -5.36
CA LYS A 34 2.91 -20.74 -4.89
C LYS A 34 3.74 -19.87 -5.81
N VAL A 35 4.50 -18.93 -5.23
CA VAL A 35 5.47 -18.11 -5.96
C VAL A 35 6.86 -18.64 -5.66
N GLU A 36 7.48 -19.30 -6.63
CA GLU A 36 8.88 -19.70 -6.56
C GLU A 36 9.76 -18.57 -7.07
N LYS A 37 10.71 -18.12 -6.24
CA LYS A 37 11.68 -17.09 -6.61
C LYS A 37 13.07 -17.67 -6.64
N VAL A 38 13.71 -17.64 -7.81
CA VAL A 38 15.14 -17.94 -7.93
C VAL A 38 15.91 -16.78 -7.28
N ILE A 39 16.70 -17.08 -6.25
CA ILE A 39 17.57 -16.10 -5.62
C ILE A 39 18.90 -16.10 -6.38
N PRO A 40 19.32 -14.96 -6.98
CA PRO A 40 20.58 -14.89 -7.70
C PRO A 40 21.77 -15.20 -6.80
N ASN A 41 22.74 -15.97 -7.31
CA ASN A 41 23.89 -16.46 -6.55
C ASN A 41 24.80 -15.31 -6.05
N GLU A 42 24.77 -14.18 -6.74
CA GLU A 42 25.49 -12.94 -6.42
C GLU A 42 25.09 -12.37 -5.04
N ARG A 43 23.91 -12.75 -4.51
CA ARG A 43 23.46 -12.32 -3.18
C ARG A 43 24.13 -13.05 -2.02
N PHE A 44 24.90 -14.09 -2.30
CA PHE A 44 25.51 -14.97 -1.29
C PHE A 44 27.05 -14.89 -1.26
N GLN A 45 27.64 -13.80 -1.76
CA GLN A 45 29.09 -13.59 -1.69
C GLN A 45 29.54 -13.32 -0.24
N LYS A 46 30.74 -13.83 0.11
CA LYS A 46 31.41 -13.61 1.40
C LYS A 46 32.14 -12.28 1.44
#